data_AF-A0A0R3MRK1-F1
#
_entry.id   AF-A0A0R3MRK1-F1
#
_cell.length_a   1.000
_cell.length_b   1.000
_cell.length_c   1.000
_cell.angle_alpha   90.00
_cell.angle_beta   90.00
_cell.angle_gamma   90.00
#
_symmetry.space_group_name_H-M   'P 1'
#
loop_
_entity.id
_entity.type
_entity.pdbx_description
1 polymer ?
#
loop_
_entity_poly.entity_id
_entity_poly.type
_entity_poly.pdbx_seq_one_letter_code
_entity_poly.pdbx_strand_id
1 'polypeptide(L)'
;MRTFVQIVISVIAGFLLMWPLGYAYAALGWPTFHSWGLMHGTFVAAWPTLSILAFLALGYLPPFRRIDDTALLIAGLAWGLLLATGFNIRHALGFQVAYGLLGATTVIVAALCIFAKHRLRLALLAISPLVFLNLDLLLAPPALEQFLSRAIFDLKQLLPPVAFSLAGYVLGSLVRVVIKRSPRTV
;
A
#
# COMPACT_ATOMS: atom_id res chain seq x y z
N MET A 1 18.86 -17.19 10.10
CA MET A 1 19.59 -16.91 8.84
C MET A 1 18.67 -16.77 7.62
N ARG A 2 17.80 -17.74 7.28
CA ARG A 2 16.95 -17.67 6.07
C ARG A 2 16.10 -16.39 5.94
N THR A 3 15.43 -15.97 7.02
CA THR A 3 14.63 -14.73 7.02
C THR A 3 15.50 -13.49 6.85
N PHE A 4 16.67 -13.44 7.47
CA PHE A 4 17.60 -12.32 7.33
C PHE A 4 18.07 -12.18 5.88
N VAL A 5 18.47 -13.29 5.25
CA VAL A 5 18.83 -13.32 3.83
C VAL A 5 17.66 -12.88 2.95
N GLN A 6 16.44 -13.35 3.23
CA GLN A 6 15.22 -12.92 2.52
C GLN A 6 14.96 -11.42 2.67
N ILE A 7 15.19 -10.83 3.85
CA ILE A 7 15.08 -9.39 4.08
C ILE A 7 16.11 -8.65 3.21
N VAL A 8 17.38 -9.02 3.29
CA VAL A 8 18.44 -8.36 2.51
C VAL A 8 18.15 -8.42 1.00
N ILE A 9 17.81 -9.61 0.49
CA ILE A 9 17.44 -9.78 -0.93
C ILE A 9 16.20 -8.93 -1.26
N SER A 10 15.20 -8.89 -0.38
CA SER A 10 13.99 -8.11 -0.63
C SER A 10 14.23 -6.61 -0.71
N VAL A 11 15.15 -6.06 0.09
CA VAL A 11 15.52 -4.63 0.05
C VAL A 11 16.23 -4.31 -1.26
N ILE A 12 17.19 -5.15 -1.67
CA ILE A 12 17.91 -5.00 -2.95
C ILE A 12 16.96 -5.16 -4.13
N ALA A 13 16.15 -6.22 -4.14
CA ALA A 13 15.16 -6.46 -5.18
C ALA A 13 14.12 -5.34 -5.24
N GLY A 14 13.66 -4.82 -4.10
CA GLY A 14 12.76 -3.69 -4.03
C GLY A 14 13.33 -2.44 -4.72
N PHE A 15 14.62 -2.17 -4.54
CA PHE A 15 15.32 -1.08 -5.22
C PHE A 15 15.37 -1.33 -6.74
N LEU A 16 15.75 -2.53 -7.16
CA LEU A 16 15.82 -2.90 -8.58
C LEU A 16 14.44 -2.87 -9.26
N LEU A 17 13.37 -3.21 -8.54
CA LEU A 17 11.99 -3.21 -9.04
C LEU A 17 11.44 -1.81 -9.32
N MET A 18 12.09 -0.74 -8.84
CA MET A 18 11.71 0.63 -9.15
C MET A 18 11.82 0.91 -10.65
N TRP A 19 12.82 0.32 -11.31
CA TRP A 19 13.05 0.47 -12.75
C TRP A 19 11.88 -0.09 -13.58
N PRO A 20 11.54 -1.40 -13.54
CA PRO A 20 10.42 -1.94 -14.29
C PRO A 20 9.07 -1.35 -13.88
N LEU A 21 8.88 -0.95 -12.61
CA LEU A 21 7.69 -0.21 -12.20
C LEU A 21 7.58 1.12 -12.96
N GLY A 22 8.69 1.84 -13.08
CA GLY A 22 8.80 3.09 -13.83
C GLY A 22 8.41 2.95 -15.29
N TYR A 23 8.86 1.89 -15.97
CA TYR A 23 8.46 1.60 -17.35
C TYR A 23 6.98 1.24 -17.46
N ALA A 24 6.47 0.40 -16.56
CA ALA A 24 5.08 -0.01 -16.58
C ALA A 24 4.14 1.21 -16.47
N TYR A 25 4.44 2.11 -15.54
CA TYR A 25 3.67 3.34 -15.34
C TYR A 25 3.82 4.33 -16.49
N ALA A 26 5.03 4.48 -17.06
CA ALA A 26 5.21 5.29 -18.26
C ALA A 26 4.40 4.75 -19.45
N ALA A 27 4.38 3.43 -19.63
CA ALA A 27 3.59 2.77 -20.68
C ALA A 27 2.08 2.92 -20.47
N LEU A 28 1.63 2.94 -19.21
CA LEU A 28 0.22 3.13 -18.84
C LEU A 28 -0.19 4.62 -18.77
N GLY A 29 0.74 5.55 -18.98
CA GLY A 29 0.49 6.99 -18.87
C GLY A 29 0.17 7.44 -17.44
N TRP A 30 0.63 6.71 -16.42
CA TRP A 30 0.33 6.98 -15.01
C TRP A 30 1.32 7.98 -14.39
N PRO A 31 0.84 8.99 -13.64
CA PRO A 31 1.66 10.15 -13.29
C PRO A 31 2.48 10.00 -12.00
N THR A 32 2.35 8.89 -11.27
CA THR A 32 2.97 8.78 -9.92
C THR A 32 4.34 8.14 -9.95
N PHE A 33 4.45 6.97 -10.56
CA PHE A 33 5.71 6.25 -10.66
C PHE A 33 6.19 6.19 -12.12
N HIS A 34 6.39 7.31 -12.81
CA HIS A 34 6.95 7.33 -14.17
C HIS A 34 8.48 7.52 -14.21
N SER A 35 9.12 7.22 -15.35
CA SER A 35 10.58 7.33 -15.54
C SER A 35 11.20 8.66 -15.11
N TRP A 36 10.53 9.79 -15.34
CA TRP A 36 11.01 11.09 -14.85
C TRP A 36 11.09 11.16 -13.31
N GLY A 37 10.11 10.63 -12.58
CA GLY A 37 10.15 10.58 -11.11
C GLY A 37 11.27 9.68 -10.58
N LEU A 38 11.59 8.61 -11.31
CA LEU A 38 12.72 7.74 -11.00
C LEU A 38 14.05 8.51 -11.11
N MET A 39 14.22 9.32 -12.15
CA MET A 39 15.44 10.11 -12.37
C MET A 39 15.61 11.26 -11.35
N HIS A 40 14.52 11.75 -10.75
CA HIS A 40 14.53 12.90 -9.84
C HIS A 40 14.33 12.52 -8.36
N GLY A 41 14.37 11.23 -8.03
CA GLY A 41 14.38 10.75 -6.65
C GLY A 41 13.00 10.64 -5.97
N THR A 42 11.91 11.01 -6.61
CA THR A 42 10.54 10.91 -6.04
C THR A 42 10.07 9.46 -5.90
N PHE A 43 10.77 8.53 -6.55
CA PHE A 43 10.52 7.09 -6.40
C PHE A 43 11.03 6.50 -5.11
N VAL A 44 11.92 7.16 -4.36
CA VAL A 44 12.50 6.61 -3.12
C VAL A 44 11.40 6.19 -2.14
N ALA A 45 10.28 6.92 -2.11
CA ALA A 45 9.10 6.57 -1.33
C ALA A 45 8.41 5.23 -1.75
N ALA A 46 8.58 4.77 -2.99
CA ALA A 46 8.08 3.48 -3.46
C ALA A 46 8.93 2.30 -2.96
N TRP A 47 10.19 2.55 -2.62
CA TRP A 47 11.16 1.50 -2.30
C TRP A 47 10.75 0.63 -1.10
N PRO A 48 10.25 1.18 0.03
CA PRO A 48 9.74 0.35 1.12
C PRO A 48 8.59 -0.57 0.69
N THR A 49 7.64 -0.06 -0.09
CA THR A 49 6.52 -0.85 -0.63
C THR A 49 7.01 -1.98 -1.52
N LEU A 50 7.91 -1.70 -2.46
CA LEU A 50 8.47 -2.70 -3.36
C LEU A 50 9.32 -3.73 -2.63
N SER A 51 10.02 -3.31 -1.57
CA SER A 51 10.78 -4.22 -0.71
C SER A 51 9.87 -5.19 0.04
N ILE A 52 8.75 -4.71 0.58
CA ILE A 52 7.75 -5.60 1.22
C ILE A 52 7.11 -6.53 0.19
N LEU A 53 6.77 -6.03 -0.99
CA LEU A 53 6.24 -6.84 -2.09
C LEU A 53 7.23 -7.94 -2.51
N ALA A 54 8.51 -7.59 -2.69
CA ALA A 54 9.58 -8.53 -3.00
C ALA A 54 9.76 -9.56 -1.86
N PHE A 55 9.72 -9.13 -0.60
CA PHE A 55 9.81 -10.03 0.55
C PHE A 55 8.71 -11.09 0.54
N LEU A 56 7.46 -10.66 0.28
CA LEU A 56 6.30 -11.53 0.18
C LEU A 56 6.40 -12.47 -1.03
N ALA A 57 6.82 -11.96 -2.19
CA ALA A 57 7.00 -12.73 -3.41
C ALA A 57 8.10 -13.80 -3.27
N LEU A 58 9.23 -13.45 -2.64
CA LEU A 58 10.31 -14.39 -2.32
C LEU A 58 9.81 -15.57 -1.48
N GLY A 59 8.80 -15.37 -0.63
CA GLY A 59 8.18 -16.42 0.16
C GLY A 59 7.54 -17.56 -0.65
N TYR A 60 7.35 -17.40 -1.97
CA TYR A 60 6.93 -18.50 -2.86
C TYR A 60 8.08 -19.39 -3.34
N LEU A 61 9.33 -18.96 -3.18
CA LEU A 61 10.48 -19.74 -3.59
C LEU A 61 10.89 -20.74 -2.49
N PRO A 62 11.30 -21.97 -2.86
CA PRO A 62 11.64 -23.04 -1.91
C PRO A 62 12.62 -22.67 -0.77
N PRO A 63 13.67 -21.84 -0.97
CA PRO A 63 14.61 -21.55 0.11
C PRO A 63 14.05 -20.59 1.18
N PHE A 64 12.96 -19.88 0.89
CA PHE A 64 12.46 -18.78 1.72
C PHE A 64 11.16 -19.14 2.44
N ARG A 65 10.86 -18.38 3.50
CA ARG A 65 9.70 -18.65 4.34
C ARG A 65 8.51 -17.85 3.82
N ARG A 66 7.43 -18.57 3.51
CA ARG A 66 6.12 -17.96 3.21
C ARG A 66 5.46 -17.46 4.50
N ILE A 67 4.81 -16.30 4.42
CA ILE A 67 3.94 -15.80 5.49
C ILE A 67 2.49 -16.27 5.22
N ASP A 68 1.72 -16.54 6.27
CA ASP A 68 0.27 -16.70 6.14
C ASP A 68 -0.35 -15.52 5.37
N ASP A 69 -1.36 -15.77 4.54
CA ASP A 69 -2.04 -14.77 3.72
C ASP A 69 -1.17 -14.06 2.66
N THR A 70 0.04 -14.54 2.34
CA THR A 70 0.97 -13.87 1.40
C THR A 70 0.28 -13.34 0.12
N ALA A 71 -0.58 -14.13 -0.52
CA ALA A 71 -1.31 -13.70 -1.73
C ALA A 71 -2.22 -12.49 -1.47
N LEU A 72 -2.95 -12.48 -0.35
CA LEU A 72 -3.85 -11.40 0.03
C LEU A 72 -3.07 -10.14 0.43
N LEU A 73 -1.91 -10.29 1.08
CA LEU A 73 -1.03 -9.18 1.42
C LEU A 73 -0.42 -8.54 0.16
N ILE A 74 -0.01 -9.35 -0.83
CA ILE A 74 0.44 -8.86 -2.14
C ILE A 74 -0.70 -8.13 -2.85
N ALA A 75 -1.91 -8.69 -2.87
CA ALA A 75 -3.08 -8.04 -3.46
C ALA A 75 -3.39 -6.69 -2.79
N GLY A 76 -3.31 -6.62 -1.46
CA GLY A 76 -3.45 -5.38 -0.70
C GLY A 76 -2.40 -4.33 -1.09
N LEU A 77 -1.13 -4.72 -1.19
CA LEU A 77 -0.05 -3.81 -1.62
C LEU A 77 -0.21 -3.34 -3.06
N ALA A 78 -0.59 -4.24 -3.97
CA ALA A 78 -0.86 -3.89 -5.36
C ALA A 78 -2.01 -2.86 -5.45
N TRP A 79 -3.09 -3.08 -4.69
CA TRP A 79 -4.16 -2.09 -4.56
C TRP A 79 -3.66 -0.77 -3.98
N GLY A 80 -2.81 -0.79 -2.96
CA GLY A 80 -2.22 0.41 -2.37
C GLY A 80 -1.39 1.25 -3.34
N LEU A 81 -0.64 0.60 -4.25
CA LEU A 81 0.11 1.29 -5.32
C LEU A 81 -0.83 1.94 -6.35
N LEU A 82 -1.93 1.27 -6.69
CA LEU A 82 -2.98 1.85 -7.55
C LEU A 82 -3.67 3.03 -6.87
N LEU A 83 -3.99 2.88 -5.58
CA LEU A 83 -4.61 3.94 -4.78
C LEU A 83 -3.70 5.16 -4.69
N ALA A 84 -2.40 4.96 -4.46
CA ALA A 84 -1.39 6.02 -4.49
C ALA A 84 -1.41 6.80 -5.81
N THR A 85 -1.57 6.09 -6.92
CA THR A 85 -1.70 6.70 -8.25
C THR A 85 -2.95 7.56 -8.35
N GLY A 86 -4.11 7.00 -8.00
CA GLY A 86 -5.37 7.74 -8.00
C GLY A 86 -5.37 8.95 -7.06
N PHE A 87 -4.69 8.84 -5.90
CA PHE A 87 -4.57 9.93 -4.94
C PHE A 87 -3.66 11.06 -5.42
N ASN A 88 -2.60 10.78 -6.18
CA ASN A 88 -1.77 11.82 -6.77
C ASN A 88 -2.58 12.60 -7.84
N ILE A 89 -3.39 11.90 -8.63
CA ILE A 89 -4.26 12.50 -9.66
C ILE A 89 -5.46 13.24 -9.05
N ARG A 90 -5.75 13.10 -7.74
CA ARG A 90 -6.91 13.76 -7.10
C ARG A 90 -6.92 15.28 -7.31
N HIS A 91 -5.76 15.90 -7.45
CA HIS A 91 -5.62 17.34 -7.73
C HIS A 91 -6.19 17.72 -9.10
N ALA A 92 -6.31 16.77 -10.04
CA ALA A 92 -6.89 16.93 -11.36
C ALA A 92 -8.32 16.36 -11.51
N LEU A 93 -8.68 15.30 -10.76
CA LEU A 93 -9.95 14.57 -10.93
C LEU A 93 -11.10 15.03 -10.01
N GLY A 94 -10.82 15.91 -9.04
CA GLY A 94 -11.83 16.46 -8.14
C GLY A 94 -12.24 15.55 -6.97
N PHE A 95 -12.93 16.13 -5.99
CA PHE A 95 -13.25 15.47 -4.71
C PHE A 95 -14.07 14.19 -4.85
N GLN A 96 -15.03 14.15 -5.78
CA GLN A 96 -15.95 13.02 -5.95
C GLN A 96 -15.21 11.74 -6.32
N VAL A 97 -14.25 11.82 -7.24
CA VAL A 97 -13.44 10.68 -7.68
C VAL A 97 -12.55 10.17 -6.54
N ALA A 98 -11.97 11.09 -5.76
CA ALA A 98 -11.15 10.74 -4.60
C ALA A 98 -11.96 9.95 -3.55
N TYR A 99 -13.17 10.40 -3.20
CA TYR A 99 -14.05 9.67 -2.28
C TYR A 99 -14.54 8.34 -2.88
N GLY A 100 -14.76 8.26 -4.19
CA GLY A 100 -15.07 7.01 -4.89
C GLY A 100 -13.94 5.97 -4.75
N LEU A 101 -12.69 6.38 -4.94
CA LEU A 101 -11.50 5.53 -4.76
C LEU A 101 -11.32 5.07 -3.30
N LEU A 102 -11.61 5.95 -2.35
CA LEU A 102 -11.63 5.60 -0.93
C LEU A 102 -12.73 4.58 -0.62
N GLY A 103 -13.93 4.76 -1.16
CA GLY A 103 -15.03 3.79 -1.04
C GLY A 103 -14.65 2.42 -1.64
N ALA A 104 -14.06 2.41 -2.83
CA ALA A 104 -13.54 1.19 -3.45
C ALA A 104 -12.48 0.51 -2.56
N THR A 105 -11.62 1.30 -1.91
CA THR A 105 -10.63 0.79 -0.95
C THR A 105 -11.29 0.09 0.22
N THR A 106 -12.34 0.66 0.81
CA THR A 106 -13.12 0.01 1.87
C THR A 106 -13.68 -1.34 1.42
N VAL A 107 -14.29 -1.39 0.23
CA VAL A 107 -14.88 -2.63 -0.31
C VAL A 107 -13.82 -3.70 -0.56
N ILE A 108 -12.71 -3.33 -1.20
CA ILE A 108 -11.62 -4.26 -1.53
C ILE A 108 -10.95 -4.78 -0.26
N VAL A 109 -10.61 -3.90 0.68
CA VAL A 109 -10.03 -4.31 1.97
C VAL A 109 -10.98 -5.19 2.75
N ALA A 110 -12.29 -4.89 2.75
CA ALA A 110 -13.29 -5.73 3.39
C ALA A 110 -13.35 -7.13 2.75
N ALA A 111 -13.40 -7.19 1.42
CA ALA A 111 -13.42 -8.45 0.67
C ALA A 111 -12.19 -9.31 0.96
N LEU A 112 -10.99 -8.71 0.94
CA LEU A 112 -9.75 -9.41 1.27
C LEU A 112 -9.70 -9.86 2.74
N CYS A 113 -10.23 -9.06 3.67
CA CYS A 113 -10.27 -9.38 5.11
C CYS A 113 -11.21 -10.54 5.46
N ILE A 114 -12.19 -10.87 4.62
CA ILE A 114 -13.04 -12.06 4.80
C ILE A 114 -12.18 -13.33 4.80
N PHE A 115 -11.17 -13.39 3.94
CA PHE A 115 -10.32 -14.56 3.75
C PHE A 115 -9.05 -14.51 4.60
N ALA A 116 -8.53 -13.32 4.93
CA ALA A 116 -7.28 -13.17 5.66
C ALA A 116 -7.36 -13.70 7.11
N LYS A 117 -6.31 -14.41 7.55
CA LYS A 117 -6.06 -14.73 8.95
C LYS A 117 -5.60 -13.49 9.73
N HIS A 118 -4.68 -12.71 9.17
CA HIS A 118 -4.11 -11.49 9.77
C HIS A 118 -4.63 -10.20 9.15
N ARG A 119 -5.93 -9.94 9.36
CA ARG A 119 -6.72 -8.86 8.72
C ARG A 119 -6.16 -7.45 8.96
N LEU A 120 -5.70 -7.14 10.18
CA LEU A 120 -5.12 -5.83 10.48
C LEU A 120 -3.86 -5.56 9.66
N ARG A 121 -3.00 -6.58 9.48
CA ARG A 121 -1.79 -6.45 8.66
C ARG A 121 -2.14 -6.14 7.21
N LEU A 122 -3.19 -6.76 6.68
CA LEU A 122 -3.65 -6.51 5.33
C LEU A 122 -4.12 -5.07 5.14
N ALA A 123 -4.95 -4.55 6.05
CA ALA A 123 -5.45 -3.18 5.97
C ALA A 123 -4.31 -2.14 6.08
N LEU A 124 -3.34 -2.38 6.97
CA LEU A 124 -2.15 -1.52 7.10
C LEU A 124 -1.26 -1.59 5.85
N LEU A 125 -1.04 -2.78 5.30
CA LEU A 125 -0.25 -2.94 4.07
C LEU A 125 -0.93 -2.29 2.87
N ALA A 126 -2.25 -2.37 2.76
CA ALA A 126 -3.00 -1.74 1.68
C ALA A 126 -2.85 -0.21 1.66
N ILE A 127 -2.67 0.43 2.83
CA ILE A 127 -2.48 1.87 2.91
C ILE A 127 -1.01 2.31 2.95
N SER A 128 -0.10 1.38 3.25
CA SER A 128 1.33 1.68 3.38
C SER A 128 1.97 2.42 2.19
N PRO A 129 1.65 2.13 0.91
CA PRO A 129 2.28 2.84 -0.22
C PRO A 129 1.93 4.32 -0.24
N LEU A 130 0.69 4.65 0.13
CA LEU A 130 0.24 6.04 0.24
C LEU A 130 0.93 6.74 1.41
N VAL A 131 1.12 6.05 2.54
CA VAL A 131 1.84 6.61 3.69
C VAL A 131 3.28 6.92 3.30
N PHE A 132 4.01 5.98 2.69
CA PHE A 132 5.41 6.20 2.30
C PHE A 132 5.57 7.36 1.31
N LEU A 133 4.63 7.52 0.37
CA LEU A 133 4.61 8.65 -0.56
C LEU A 133 4.42 10.01 0.10
N ASN A 134 3.63 10.07 1.18
CA ASN A 134 3.46 11.31 1.93
C ASN A 134 4.60 11.55 2.95
N LEU A 135 5.54 10.61 3.09
CA LEU A 135 6.72 10.74 3.93
C LEU A 135 7.93 11.34 3.21
N ASP A 136 7.78 11.85 1.97
CA ASP A 136 8.82 12.61 1.25
C ASP A 136 9.40 13.79 2.08
N LEU A 137 8.66 14.24 3.10
CA LEU A 137 9.12 15.20 4.10
C LEU A 137 10.40 14.79 4.86
N LEU A 138 10.69 13.48 4.95
CA LEU A 138 11.90 12.95 5.59
C LEU A 138 13.15 13.08 4.72
N LEU A 139 13.00 13.27 3.41
CA LEU A 139 14.11 13.30 2.45
C LEU A 139 14.70 14.70 2.26
N ALA A 140 13.97 15.76 2.58
CA ALA A 140 14.44 17.14 2.54
C ALA A 140 13.79 17.97 3.67
N PRO A 141 14.37 17.98 4.89
CA PRO A 141 13.74 18.64 6.04
C PRO A 141 13.77 20.17 5.85
N PRO A 142 12.61 20.84 5.77
CA PRO A 142 12.56 22.30 5.84
C PRO A 142 12.86 22.79 7.25
N ALA A 143 12.94 24.11 7.45
CA ALA A 143 13.07 24.70 8.80
C ALA A 143 11.99 24.15 9.76
N LEU A 144 12.31 24.03 11.05
CA LEU A 144 11.50 23.33 12.07
C LEU A 144 10.00 23.73 12.08
N GLU A 145 9.70 25.02 11.87
CA GLU A 145 8.33 25.53 11.81
C GLU A 145 7.57 25.09 10.54
N GLN A 146 8.26 25.05 9.40
CA GLN A 146 7.74 24.52 8.13
C GLN A 146 7.61 23.00 8.18
N PHE A 147 8.47 22.32 8.94
CA PHE A 147 8.39 20.88 9.16
C PHE A 147 7.11 20.51 9.90
N LEU A 148 6.82 21.16 11.04
CA LEU A 148 5.64 20.85 11.84
C LEU A 148 4.34 21.15 11.09
N SER A 149 4.24 22.32 10.45
CA SER A 149 3.04 22.69 9.70
C SER A 149 2.76 21.75 8.53
N ARG A 150 3.81 21.32 7.81
CA ARG A 150 3.67 20.40 6.67
C ARG A 150 3.43 18.96 7.10
N ALA A 151 4.07 18.49 8.17
CA ALA A 151 3.77 17.18 8.77
C ALA A 151 2.32 17.07 9.25
N ILE A 152 1.78 18.13 9.88
CA ILE A 152 0.37 18.18 10.29
C ILE A 152 -0.55 18.15 9.07
N PHE A 153 -0.20 18.87 8.00
CA PHE A 153 -0.96 18.90 6.77
C PHE A 153 -0.98 17.52 6.09
N ASP A 154 0.18 16.88 5.94
CA ASP A 154 0.30 15.55 5.33
C ASP A 154 -0.41 14.48 6.17
N LEU A 155 -0.34 14.56 7.49
CA LEU A 155 -1.09 13.69 8.40
C LEU A 155 -2.61 13.85 8.23
N LYS A 156 -3.11 15.09 8.09
CA LYS A 156 -4.53 15.33 7.81
C LYS A 156 -4.96 14.75 6.46
N GLN A 157 -4.09 14.76 5.47
CA GLN A 157 -4.37 14.15 4.16
C GLN A 157 -4.37 12.62 4.17
N LEU A 158 -3.59 12.01 5.06
CA LEU A 158 -3.58 10.56 5.26
C LEU A 158 -4.78 10.06 6.07
N LEU A 159 -5.47 10.94 6.81
CA LEU A 159 -6.58 10.56 7.66
C LEU A 159 -7.72 9.86 6.89
N PRO A 160 -8.25 10.38 5.76
CA PRO A 160 -9.32 9.69 5.03
C PRO A 160 -8.89 8.31 4.50
N PRO A 161 -7.76 8.15 3.79
CA PRO A 161 -7.29 6.83 3.36
C PRO A 161 -7.17 5.81 4.49
N VAL A 162 -6.59 6.22 5.63
CA VAL A 162 -6.46 5.35 6.80
C VAL A 162 -7.83 4.98 7.36
N ALA A 163 -8.74 5.95 7.49
CA ALA A 163 -10.09 5.72 8.00
C ALA A 163 -10.87 4.74 7.12
N PHE A 164 -10.82 4.88 5.79
CA PHE A 164 -11.52 4.00 4.85
C PHE A 164 -10.92 2.59 4.81
N SER A 165 -9.60 2.45 4.92
CA SER A 165 -8.96 1.13 5.05
C SER A 165 -9.36 0.43 6.36
N LEU A 166 -9.36 1.15 7.48
CA LEU A 166 -9.81 0.63 8.78
C LEU A 166 -11.30 0.30 8.79
N ALA A 167 -12.14 1.10 8.14
CA ALA A 167 -13.56 0.79 7.94
C ALA A 167 -13.73 -0.53 7.18
N GLY A 168 -12.93 -0.75 6.13
CA GLY A 168 -12.92 -2.02 5.39
C GLY A 168 -12.51 -3.20 6.28
N TYR A 169 -11.49 -3.02 7.10
CA TYR A 169 -11.07 -4.02 8.10
C TYR A 169 -12.20 -4.38 9.08
N VAL A 170 -12.88 -3.39 9.64
CA VAL A 170 -14.00 -3.59 10.57
C VAL A 170 -15.14 -4.31 9.86
N LEU A 171 -15.55 -3.82 8.68
CA LEU A 171 -16.64 -4.39 7.90
C LEU A 171 -16.37 -5.85 7.53
N GLY A 172 -15.20 -6.13 6.93
CA GLY A 172 -14.82 -7.50 6.56
C GLY A 172 -14.72 -8.43 7.77
N SER A 173 -14.30 -7.90 8.93
CA SER A 173 -14.27 -8.66 10.17
C SER A 173 -15.65 -9.01 10.70
N LEU A 174 -16.59 -8.07 10.65
CA LEU A 174 -17.99 -8.28 11.05
C LEU A 174 -18.68 -9.28 10.12
N VAL A 175 -18.55 -9.11 8.81
CA VAL A 175 -19.12 -10.03 7.81
C VAL A 175 -18.65 -11.46 8.05
N ARG A 176 -17.36 -11.66 8.32
CA ARG A 176 -16.83 -13.00 8.61
C ARG A 176 -17.39 -13.59 9.90
N VAL A 177 -17.60 -12.78 10.94
CA VAL A 177 -18.24 -13.22 12.19
C VAL A 177 -19.68 -13.66 11.92
N VAL A 178 -20.42 -12.90 11.12
CA VAL A 178 -21.79 -13.26 10.69
C VAL A 178 -21.80 -14.57 9.92
N ILE A 179 -20.93 -14.72 8.92
CA ILE A 179 -20.81 -15.97 8.13
C ILE A 179 -20.49 -17.17 9.03
N LYS A 180 -19.59 -17.01 10.01
CA LYS A 180 -19.22 -18.10 10.93
C LYS A 180 -20.32 -18.45 11.93
N ARG A 181 -21.15 -17.47 12.32
CA ARG A 181 -22.26 -17.65 13.27
C ARG A 181 -23.56 -18.08 12.60
N SER A 182 -23.67 -17.94 11.28
CA SER A 182 -24.80 -18.46 10.53
C SER A 182 -24.82 -19.98 10.67
N PRO A 183 -25.87 -20.57 11.27
CA PRO A 183 -26.01 -22.01 11.33
C PRO A 183 -25.98 -22.52 9.89
N ARG A 184 -25.10 -23.49 9.61
CA ARG A 184 -25.19 -24.24 8.37
C ARG A 184 -26.56 -24.90 8.38
N THR A 185 -27.48 -24.41 7.57
CA THR A 185 -28.72 -25.10 7.25
C THR A 185 -28.31 -26.36 6.50
N VAL A 186 -28.14 -27.46 7.23
CA VAL A 186 -28.03 -28.83 6.72
C VAL A 186 -29.03 -29.65 7.52
#